data_AF-A0A7I7TBZ9-F1
#
_entry.id   AF-A0A7I7TBZ9-F1
#
_cell.length_a   1.000
_cell.length_b   1.000
_cell.length_c   1.000
_cell.angle_alpha   90.00
_cell.angle_beta   90.00
_cell.angle_gamma   90.00
#
_symmetry.space_group_name_H-M   'P 1'
#
loop_
_entity.id
_entity.type
_entity.pdbx_description
1 polymer ?
#
loop_
_entity_poly.entity_id
_entity_poly.type
_entity_poly.pdbx_seq_one_letter_code
_entity_poly.pdbx_strand_id
1 'polypeptide(L)'
;MAEVFIIDRVVTAPGCAQTFIDSYLSGYAPGARDRGMELRDVLVSPPILFDDRPNVVTITWSLPSPQAWWQMTWRARPDPTVARWWEDVAELVVERSRNVATRSQDIDRAETSAPMPAPRNGSPTVGATRLVDVVEPERPRVLSALRKAAEAGGPLRAVVEPTESGSRNGGDILVHLRFADLNAWARSNFDDALRDPAITNVNGVTYRGTPLCRGAGTVYRALLLRVPPEVPAEQVSAFEQELAMMPRYVSTIRAWQLSRVDEAIGTTGWTHVFEQEFTDVDGLMGPYLMHPVHWAVVDRWFDPETTDMIIRDRVCHSFCRTDGPVLN
;
A
#
# COMPACT_ATOMS: atom_id res chain seq x y z
N MET A 1 -12.79 -19.43 8.34
CA MET A 1 -12.54 -18.09 7.76
C MET A 1 -13.45 -17.95 6.57
N ALA A 2 -14.00 -16.75 6.35
CA ALA A 2 -14.96 -16.54 5.28
C ALA A 2 -14.30 -16.74 3.90
N GLU A 3 -15.05 -17.36 2.99
CA GLU A 3 -14.70 -17.49 1.59
C GLU A 3 -14.64 -16.08 0.96
N VAL A 4 -13.66 -15.88 0.07
CA VAL A 4 -13.45 -14.62 -0.65
C VAL A 4 -13.78 -14.85 -2.11
N PHE A 5 -14.58 -13.96 -2.71
CA PHE A 5 -14.91 -14.00 -4.13
C PHE A 5 -14.22 -12.86 -4.86
N ILE A 6 -13.64 -13.16 -6.01
CA ILE A 6 -13.16 -12.14 -6.96
C ILE A 6 -14.14 -12.14 -8.12
N ILE A 7 -14.73 -10.98 -8.39
CA ILE A 7 -15.73 -10.77 -9.42
C ILE A 7 -15.12 -9.87 -10.48
N ASP A 8 -14.77 -10.46 -11.62
CA ASP A 8 -14.37 -9.74 -12.81
C ASP A 8 -15.59 -9.46 -13.66
N ARG A 9 -15.84 -8.19 -13.98
CA ARG A 9 -16.87 -7.78 -14.93
C ARG A 9 -16.20 -7.13 -16.14
N VAL A 10 -16.41 -7.72 -17.31
CA VAL A 10 -15.79 -7.31 -18.58
C VAL A 10 -16.88 -7.00 -19.59
N VAL A 11 -16.91 -5.77 -20.09
CA VAL A 11 -17.70 -5.37 -21.25
C VAL A 11 -16.83 -5.62 -22.48
N THR A 12 -17.25 -6.54 -23.35
CA THR A 12 -16.47 -6.90 -24.54
C THR A 12 -16.73 -5.94 -25.69
N ALA A 13 -15.79 -5.83 -26.62
CA ALA A 13 -16.06 -5.22 -27.91
C ALA A 13 -17.21 -5.96 -28.64
N PRO A 14 -17.97 -5.27 -29.51
CA PRO A 14 -18.98 -5.90 -30.36
C PRO A 14 -18.46 -7.16 -31.07
N GLY A 15 -19.19 -8.28 -30.99
CA GLY A 15 -18.78 -9.53 -31.65
C GLY A 15 -17.69 -10.33 -30.94
N CYS A 16 -17.04 -9.80 -29.90
CA CYS A 16 -15.84 -10.40 -29.32
C CYS A 16 -16.09 -11.33 -28.13
N ALA A 17 -17.33 -11.51 -27.69
CA ALA A 17 -17.65 -12.19 -26.44
C ALA A 17 -17.14 -13.64 -26.37
N GLN A 18 -17.39 -14.44 -27.42
CA GLN A 18 -16.94 -15.82 -27.47
C GLN A 18 -15.41 -15.92 -27.49
N THR A 19 -14.76 -15.12 -28.34
CA THR A 19 -13.30 -15.05 -28.43
C THR A 19 -12.68 -14.67 -27.09
N PHE A 20 -13.24 -13.67 -26.39
CA PHE A 20 -12.78 -13.28 -25.07
C PHE A 20 -12.89 -14.43 -24.06
N ILE A 21 -14.03 -15.13 -24.02
CA ILE A 21 -14.25 -16.27 -23.11
C ILE A 21 -13.23 -17.39 -23.38
N ASP A 22 -13.02 -17.73 -24.66
CA ASP A 22 -12.07 -18.78 -25.04
C ASP A 22 -10.63 -18.40 -24.68
N SER A 23 -10.23 -17.16 -24.96
CA SER A 23 -8.93 -16.60 -24.56
C SER A 23 -8.76 -16.57 -23.04
N TYR A 24 -9.82 -16.21 -22.29
CA TYR A 24 -9.80 -16.17 -20.82
C TYR A 24 -9.61 -17.55 -20.22
N LEU A 25 -10.37 -18.54 -20.69
CA LEU A 25 -10.35 -19.90 -20.16
C LEU A 25 -9.08 -20.67 -20.54
N SER A 26 -8.50 -20.39 -21.70
CA SER A 26 -7.27 -21.03 -22.18
C SER A 26 -5.99 -20.32 -21.74
N GLY A 27 -6.02 -18.99 -21.60
CA GLY A 27 -4.85 -18.17 -21.28
C GLY A 27 -4.74 -17.76 -19.81
N TYR A 28 -5.74 -17.04 -19.29
CA TYR A 28 -5.70 -16.49 -17.92
C TYR A 28 -6.03 -17.52 -16.84
N ALA A 29 -7.10 -18.30 -17.06
CA ALA A 29 -7.65 -19.20 -16.04
C ALA A 29 -6.68 -20.28 -15.52
N PRO A 30 -5.80 -20.89 -16.32
CA PRO A 30 -4.80 -21.83 -15.81
C PRO A 30 -3.86 -21.18 -14.78
N GLY A 31 -3.30 -20.01 -15.10
CA GLY A 31 -2.44 -19.27 -14.18
C GLY A 31 -3.16 -18.84 -12.90
N ALA A 32 -4.42 -18.43 -12.99
CA ALA A 32 -5.25 -18.11 -11.83
C ALA A 32 -5.45 -19.34 -10.91
N ARG A 33 -5.70 -20.52 -11.49
CA ARG A 33 -5.77 -21.80 -10.74
C ARG A 33 -4.45 -22.15 -10.08
N ASP A 34 -3.33 -21.97 -10.78
CA ASP A 34 -2.00 -22.20 -10.22
C ASP A 34 -1.69 -21.26 -9.04
N ARG A 35 -2.31 -20.07 -9.01
CA ARG A 35 -2.26 -19.13 -7.89
C ARG A 35 -3.28 -19.44 -6.77
N GLY A 36 -4.07 -20.52 -6.91
CA GLY A 36 -4.98 -21.03 -5.87
C GLY A 36 -6.44 -20.59 -6.02
N MET A 37 -6.81 -19.95 -7.13
CA MET A 37 -8.18 -19.50 -7.38
C MET A 37 -9.04 -20.65 -7.94
N GLU A 38 -10.24 -20.83 -7.42
CA GLU A 38 -11.23 -21.79 -7.94
C GLU A 38 -12.26 -21.04 -8.82
N LEU A 39 -12.40 -21.43 -10.09
CA LEU A 39 -13.38 -20.82 -10.99
C LEU A 39 -14.78 -21.29 -10.60
N ARG A 40 -15.67 -20.37 -10.24
CA ARG A 40 -17.07 -20.67 -9.89
C ARG A 40 -17.96 -20.59 -11.12
N ASP A 41 -18.03 -19.42 -11.74
CA ASP A 41 -18.98 -19.13 -12.81
C ASP A 41 -18.36 -18.23 -13.88
N VAL A 42 -18.81 -18.42 -15.11
CA VAL A 42 -18.61 -17.50 -16.24
C VAL A 42 -19.99 -17.23 -16.82
N LEU A 43 -20.49 -16.01 -16.63
CA LEU A 43 -21.84 -15.60 -17.02
C LEU A 43 -21.78 -14.58 -18.14
N VAL A 44 -22.66 -14.69 -19.12
CA VAL A 44 -22.79 -13.74 -20.23
C VAL A 44 -24.14 -13.03 -20.11
N SER A 45 -24.12 -11.70 -20.19
CA SER A 45 -25.31 -10.86 -20.15
C SER A 45 -25.36 -9.90 -21.36
N PRO A 46 -26.50 -9.81 -22.05
CA PRO A 46 -27.64 -10.76 -21.98
C PRO A 46 -27.19 -12.17 -22.42
N PRO A 47 -28.00 -13.23 -22.16
CA PRO A 47 -27.63 -14.63 -22.45
C PRO A 47 -27.73 -14.96 -23.96
N ILE A 48 -27.14 -14.11 -24.80
CA ILE A 48 -27.06 -14.20 -26.25
C ILE A 48 -25.70 -13.63 -26.64
N LEU A 49 -24.95 -14.31 -27.50
CA LEU A 49 -23.74 -13.76 -28.09
C LEU A 49 -24.13 -12.87 -29.27
N PHE A 50 -23.78 -11.59 -29.22
CA PHE A 50 -24.04 -10.69 -30.32
C PHE A 50 -22.83 -10.54 -31.23
N ASP A 51 -23.06 -10.44 -32.53
CA ASP A 51 -22.02 -10.17 -33.53
C ASP A 51 -21.71 -8.67 -33.67
N ASP A 52 -22.65 -7.80 -33.31
CA ASP A 52 -22.64 -6.36 -33.65
C ASP A 52 -22.73 -5.42 -32.44
N ARG A 53 -22.81 -5.96 -31.22
CA ARG A 53 -22.88 -5.15 -29.99
C ARG A 53 -22.20 -5.83 -28.80
N PRO A 54 -21.87 -5.08 -27.74
CA PRO A 54 -21.18 -5.61 -26.57
C PRO A 54 -21.99 -6.66 -25.80
N ASN A 55 -21.26 -7.58 -25.16
CA ASN A 55 -21.76 -8.38 -24.05
C ASN A 55 -21.05 -7.99 -22.76
N VAL A 56 -21.66 -8.33 -21.62
CA VAL A 56 -21.01 -8.29 -20.31
C VAL A 56 -20.70 -9.71 -19.90
N VAL A 57 -19.42 -10.04 -19.74
CA VAL A 57 -18.94 -11.30 -19.19
C VAL A 57 -18.60 -11.08 -17.72
N THR A 58 -19.26 -11.82 -16.82
CA THR A 58 -18.98 -11.81 -15.38
C THR A 58 -18.33 -13.12 -14.99
N ILE A 59 -17.11 -13.05 -14.48
CA ILE A 59 -16.34 -14.21 -14.02
C ILE A 59 -16.22 -14.13 -12.51
N THR A 60 -16.60 -15.20 -11.82
CA THR A 60 -16.45 -15.32 -10.38
C THR A 60 -15.42 -16.37 -10.04
N TRP A 61 -14.42 -15.99 -9.26
CA TRP A 61 -13.46 -16.88 -8.62
C TRP A 61 -13.68 -16.92 -7.13
N SER A 62 -13.29 -18.01 -6.48
CA SER A 62 -13.26 -18.12 -5.02
C SER A 62 -11.89 -18.52 -4.49
N LEU A 63 -11.61 -18.02 -3.29
CA LEU A 63 -10.46 -18.36 -2.46
C LEU A 63 -10.95 -18.72 -1.05
N PRO A 64 -10.31 -19.69 -0.38
CA PRO A 64 -10.82 -20.22 0.88
C PRO A 64 -10.67 -19.26 2.08
N SER A 65 -9.91 -18.18 1.95
CA SER A 65 -9.68 -17.21 3.02
C SER A 65 -9.01 -15.92 2.52
N PRO A 66 -9.02 -14.83 3.32
CA PRO A 66 -8.21 -13.64 3.04
C PRO A 66 -6.70 -13.92 3.00
N GLN A 67 -6.22 -14.91 3.75
CA GLN A 67 -4.82 -15.34 3.69
C GLN A 67 -4.47 -15.90 2.31
N ALA A 68 -5.35 -16.73 1.75
CA ALA A 68 -5.19 -17.28 0.40
C ALA A 68 -5.25 -16.18 -0.67
N TRP A 69 -6.10 -15.16 -0.45
CA TRP A 69 -6.12 -13.96 -1.29
C TRP A 69 -4.76 -13.26 -1.29
N TRP A 70 -4.16 -13.00 -0.12
CA TRP A 70 -2.82 -12.40 -0.06
C TRP A 70 -1.74 -13.24 -0.74
N GLN A 71 -1.76 -14.56 -0.54
CA GLN A 71 -0.81 -15.48 -1.19
C GLN A 71 -0.93 -15.43 -2.72
N MET A 72 -2.17 -15.36 -3.24
CA MET A 72 -2.45 -15.20 -4.66
C MET A 72 -1.90 -13.85 -5.18
N THR A 73 -2.24 -12.75 -4.52
CA THR A 73 -1.82 -11.39 -4.90
C THR A 73 -0.30 -11.21 -4.85
N TRP A 74 0.38 -11.76 -3.84
CA TRP A 74 1.85 -11.70 -3.75
C TRP A 74 2.57 -12.48 -4.86
N ARG A 75 1.94 -13.54 -5.39
CA ARG A 75 2.46 -14.26 -6.55
C ARG A 75 2.16 -13.54 -7.87
N ALA A 76 1.00 -12.92 -7.99
CA ALA A 76 0.59 -12.20 -9.20
C ALA A 76 1.38 -10.89 -9.40
N ARG A 77 1.58 -10.11 -8.33
CA ARG A 77 2.15 -8.76 -8.41
C ARG A 77 3.54 -8.68 -9.09
N PRO A 78 4.50 -9.58 -8.83
CA PRO A 78 5.79 -9.56 -9.51
C PRO A 78 5.79 -10.29 -10.87
N ASP A 79 4.69 -10.94 -11.27
CA ASP A 79 4.62 -11.76 -12.47
C ASP A 79 4.17 -10.92 -13.69
N PRO A 80 5.08 -10.60 -14.63
CA PRO A 80 4.74 -9.79 -15.79
C PRO A 80 3.85 -10.53 -16.79
N THR A 81 3.67 -11.85 -16.69
CA THR A 81 2.76 -12.59 -17.57
C THR A 81 1.31 -12.21 -17.34
N VAL A 82 0.94 -11.85 -16.11
CA VAL A 82 -0.43 -11.48 -15.75
C VAL A 82 -0.84 -10.17 -16.42
N ALA A 83 0.00 -9.13 -16.30
CA ALA A 83 -0.24 -7.84 -16.95
C ALA A 83 -0.23 -7.96 -18.48
N ARG A 84 0.77 -8.66 -19.04
CA ARG A 84 0.86 -8.88 -20.50
C ARG A 84 -0.35 -9.59 -21.07
N TRP A 85 -0.91 -10.59 -20.38
CA TRP A 85 -2.09 -11.27 -20.87
C TRP A 85 -3.29 -10.31 -21.02
N TRP A 86 -3.49 -9.40 -20.06
CA TRP A 86 -4.54 -8.39 -20.16
C TRP A 86 -4.28 -7.36 -21.27
N GLU A 87 -3.02 -7.03 -21.54
CA GLU A 87 -2.62 -6.20 -22.69
C GLU A 87 -2.92 -6.91 -24.01
N ASP A 88 -2.61 -8.20 -24.13
CA ASP A 88 -2.81 -9.01 -25.34
C ASP A 88 -4.30 -9.16 -25.73
N VAL A 89 -5.21 -9.11 -24.76
CA VAL A 89 -6.67 -9.19 -25.00
C VAL A 89 -7.36 -7.82 -24.99
N ALA A 90 -6.62 -6.72 -24.89
CA ALA A 90 -7.19 -5.39 -24.72
C ALA A 90 -8.16 -4.99 -25.85
N GLU A 91 -7.90 -5.42 -27.10
CA GLU A 91 -8.79 -5.13 -28.24
C GLU A 91 -10.16 -5.82 -28.14
N LEU A 92 -10.28 -6.89 -27.33
CA LEU A 92 -11.54 -7.60 -27.11
C LEU A 92 -12.40 -6.94 -26.02
N VAL A 93 -11.88 -5.93 -25.33
CA VAL A 93 -12.46 -5.37 -24.09
C VAL A 93 -12.69 -3.87 -24.25
N VAL A 94 -13.94 -3.44 -24.00
CA VAL A 94 -14.30 -2.02 -23.91
C VAL A 94 -14.06 -1.47 -22.51
N GLU A 95 -14.44 -2.25 -21.49
CA GLU A 95 -14.35 -1.85 -20.09
C GLU A 95 -14.14 -3.11 -19.24
N ARG A 96 -13.33 -3.03 -18.19
CA ARG A 96 -13.22 -4.10 -17.20
C ARG A 96 -13.20 -3.52 -15.79
N SER A 97 -13.66 -4.30 -14.83
CA SER A 97 -13.54 -3.99 -13.40
C SER A 97 -13.36 -5.29 -12.63
N ARG A 98 -12.65 -5.21 -11.49
CA ARG A 98 -12.45 -6.31 -10.55
C ARG A 98 -12.90 -5.86 -9.18
N ASN A 99 -13.77 -6.63 -8.55
CA ASN A 99 -14.24 -6.39 -7.19
C ASN A 99 -14.01 -7.62 -6.33
N VAL A 100 -13.85 -7.41 -5.03
CA VAL A 100 -13.75 -8.51 -4.07
C VAL A 100 -14.98 -8.51 -3.17
N ALA A 101 -15.55 -9.69 -2.95
CA ALA A 101 -16.80 -9.85 -2.22
C ALA A 101 -16.70 -10.99 -1.20
N THR A 102 -17.64 -11.00 -0.27
CA THR A 102 -17.94 -12.13 0.62
C THR A 102 -19.42 -12.42 0.58
N ARG A 103 -19.87 -13.54 1.15
CA ARG A 103 -21.30 -13.84 1.21
C ARG A 103 -21.97 -12.89 2.20
N SER A 104 -23.21 -12.50 1.92
CA SER A 104 -23.95 -11.58 2.80
C SER A 104 -24.15 -12.12 4.22
N GLN A 105 -24.20 -13.45 4.39
CA GLN A 105 -24.30 -14.12 5.68
C GLN A 105 -22.98 -14.12 6.49
N ASP A 106 -21.84 -13.92 5.82
CA ASP A 106 -20.49 -13.95 6.42
C ASP A 106 -19.98 -12.55 6.78
N ILE A 107 -20.76 -11.50 6.50
CA ILE A 107 -20.45 -10.12 6.89
C ILE A 107 -20.45 -10.03 8.42
N ASP A 108 -19.33 -9.62 9.00
CA ASP A 108 -19.24 -9.35 10.43
C ASP A 108 -20.06 -8.10 10.77
N ARG A 109 -21.25 -8.32 11.33
CA ARG A 109 -22.16 -7.25 11.75
C ARG A 109 -21.73 -6.57 13.05
N ALA A 110 -20.74 -7.12 13.77
CA ALA A 110 -20.19 -6.53 14.98
C ALA A 110 -19.06 -5.51 14.68
N GLU A 111 -18.50 -5.51 13.47
CA GLU A 111 -17.55 -4.49 13.04
C GLU A 111 -18.24 -3.11 13.02
N THR A 112 -17.89 -2.27 14.00
CA THR A 112 -18.36 -0.89 14.08
C THR A 112 -17.20 0.03 13.73
N SER A 113 -17.41 0.94 12.77
CA SER A 113 -16.38 1.93 12.44
C SER A 113 -16.14 2.82 13.65
N ALA A 114 -14.90 2.90 14.11
CA ALA A 114 -14.52 3.78 15.19
C ALA A 114 -14.55 5.25 14.70
N PRO A 115 -15.06 6.19 15.52
CA PRO A 115 -15.00 7.60 15.17
C PRO A 115 -13.54 8.05 15.02
N MET A 116 -13.31 8.91 14.04
CA MET A 116 -12.00 9.53 13.85
C MET A 116 -11.77 10.55 14.97
N PRO A 117 -10.60 10.56 15.62
CA PRO A 117 -10.27 11.60 16.58
C PRO A 117 -10.30 12.97 15.87
N ALA A 118 -10.67 14.02 16.60
CA ALA A 118 -10.56 15.37 16.08
C ALA A 118 -9.08 15.68 15.76
N PRO A 119 -8.79 16.44 14.69
CA PRO A 119 -7.45 16.97 14.46
C PRO A 119 -6.98 17.71 15.72
N ARG A 120 -5.74 17.49 16.13
CA ARG A 120 -5.17 18.28 17.22
C ARG A 120 -5.04 19.73 16.77
N ASN A 121 -5.42 20.67 17.63
CA ASN A 121 -5.12 22.08 17.44
C ASN A 121 -3.60 22.28 17.54
N GLY A 122 -2.95 22.47 16.40
CA GLY A 122 -1.51 22.65 16.30
C GLY A 122 -1.11 23.05 14.89
N SER A 123 0.00 23.77 14.76
CA SER A 123 0.57 24.05 13.45
C SER A 123 1.11 22.75 12.84
N PRO A 124 0.99 22.55 11.51
CA PRO A 124 1.62 21.42 10.85
C PRO A 124 3.11 21.35 11.17
N THR A 125 3.58 20.16 11.49
CA THR A 125 5.01 19.87 11.73
C THR A 125 5.66 19.36 10.45
N VAL A 126 6.99 19.40 10.41
CA VAL A 126 7.78 18.81 9.31
C VAL A 126 8.22 17.40 9.72
N GLY A 127 7.91 16.41 8.89
CA GLY A 127 8.46 15.06 8.99
C GLY A 127 9.54 14.85 7.94
N ALA A 128 10.62 14.16 8.33
CA ALA A 128 11.65 13.67 7.43
C ALA A 128 11.86 12.18 7.68
N THR A 129 11.65 11.36 6.65
CA THR A 129 11.89 9.92 6.68
C THR A 129 13.06 9.58 5.77
N ARG A 130 14.00 8.76 6.25
CA ARG A 130 15.14 8.23 5.49
C ARG A 130 15.22 6.72 5.70
N LEU A 131 15.27 5.99 4.60
CA LEU A 131 15.42 4.54 4.52
C LEU A 131 16.82 4.28 3.99
N VAL A 132 17.71 3.81 4.87
CA VAL A 132 19.15 3.82 4.62
C VAL A 132 19.64 2.38 4.46
N ASP A 133 20.19 2.06 3.29
CA ASP A 133 20.89 0.79 3.04
C ASP A 133 22.38 0.95 3.37
N VAL A 134 22.96 0.00 4.10
CA VAL A 134 24.30 0.10 4.66
C VAL A 134 25.09 -1.18 4.42
N VAL A 135 26.41 -1.05 4.18
CA VAL A 135 27.29 -2.22 4.14
C VAL A 135 27.28 -2.92 5.50
N GLU A 136 26.88 -4.20 5.54
CA GLU A 136 26.50 -4.91 6.77
C GLU A 136 27.46 -4.78 7.98
N PRO A 137 28.79 -4.93 7.83
CA PRO A 137 29.71 -4.83 8.96
C PRO A 137 29.75 -3.43 9.58
N GLU A 138 29.38 -2.40 8.81
CA GLU A 138 29.41 -0.99 9.20
C GLU A 138 28.09 -0.53 9.82
N ARG A 139 27.01 -1.33 9.71
CA ARG A 139 25.66 -0.99 10.17
C ARG A 139 25.63 -0.48 11.62
N PRO A 140 26.29 -1.11 12.62
CA PRO A 140 26.27 -0.59 13.99
C PRO A 140 26.94 0.78 14.15
N ARG A 141 28.01 1.04 13.39
CA ARG A 141 28.73 2.33 13.41
C ARG A 141 27.89 3.42 12.77
N VAL A 142 27.33 3.15 11.59
CA VAL A 142 26.44 4.09 10.88
C VAL A 142 25.20 4.38 11.72
N LEU A 143 24.57 3.37 12.32
CA LEU A 143 23.43 3.54 13.22
C LEU A 143 23.76 4.49 14.38
N SER A 144 24.91 4.30 15.03
CA SER A 144 25.37 5.19 16.11
C SER A 144 25.60 6.64 15.62
N ALA A 145 26.16 6.81 14.42
CA ALA A 145 26.38 8.12 13.82
C ALA A 145 25.05 8.83 13.50
N LEU A 146 24.09 8.11 12.91
CA LEU A 146 22.75 8.64 12.61
C LEU A 146 21.99 9.01 13.89
N ARG A 147 22.07 8.21 14.95
CA ARG A 147 21.47 8.54 16.26
C ARG A 147 22.05 9.84 16.83
N LYS A 148 23.38 9.98 16.82
CA LYS A 148 24.06 11.22 17.27
C LYS A 148 23.65 12.43 16.44
N ALA A 149 23.54 12.28 15.12
CA ALA A 149 23.10 13.35 14.24
C ALA A 149 21.64 13.75 14.51
N ALA A 150 20.76 12.77 14.73
CA ALA A 150 19.37 13.02 15.11
C ALA A 150 19.28 13.77 16.45
N GLU A 151 20.01 13.32 17.48
CA GLU A 151 20.06 13.98 18.79
C GLU A 151 20.57 15.44 18.68
N ALA A 152 21.65 15.66 17.93
CA ALA A 152 22.23 16.98 17.73
C ALA A 152 21.28 17.94 16.98
N GLY A 153 20.44 17.41 16.09
CA GLY A 153 19.42 18.19 15.37
C GLY A 153 18.30 18.72 16.25
N GLY A 154 18.07 18.13 17.43
CA GLY A 154 17.01 18.53 18.36
C GLY A 154 15.58 18.42 17.78
N PRO A 155 15.18 17.29 17.17
CA PRO A 155 13.82 17.10 16.69
C PRO A 155 12.83 17.01 17.87
N LEU A 156 11.56 17.31 17.61
CA LEU A 156 10.45 17.08 18.53
C LEU A 156 10.28 15.58 18.83
N ARG A 157 10.49 14.73 17.82
CA ARG A 157 10.43 13.27 17.88
C ARG A 157 11.46 12.67 16.93
N ALA A 158 12.07 11.56 17.33
CA ALA A 158 13.03 10.84 16.50
C ALA A 158 12.87 9.33 16.67
N VAL A 159 13.07 8.61 15.58
CA VAL A 159 13.29 7.17 15.51
C VAL A 159 14.48 6.94 14.62
N VAL A 160 15.46 6.19 15.10
CA VAL A 160 16.63 5.79 14.34
C VAL A 160 16.94 4.35 14.74
N GLU A 161 16.32 3.41 14.05
CA GLU A 161 16.32 2.00 14.43
C GLU A 161 16.60 1.09 13.22
N PRO A 162 17.19 -0.10 13.43
CA PRO A 162 17.20 -1.15 12.41
C PRO A 162 15.77 -1.48 11.97
N THR A 163 15.60 -1.75 10.69
CA THR A 163 14.31 -2.20 10.15
C THR A 163 13.99 -3.62 10.57
N GLU A 164 12.74 -3.89 10.91
CA GLU A 164 12.26 -5.24 11.24
C GLU A 164 12.09 -6.11 10.00
N SER A 165 12.19 -7.42 10.21
CA SER A 165 11.93 -8.44 9.19
C SER A 165 10.48 -8.32 8.67
N GLY A 166 10.29 -8.41 7.35
CA GLY A 166 9.01 -8.19 6.69
C GLY A 166 8.88 -6.81 6.01
N SER A 167 9.83 -5.90 6.26
CA SER A 167 10.00 -4.68 5.46
C SER A 167 10.32 -5.02 3.99
N ARG A 168 9.90 -4.17 3.05
CA ARG A 168 10.10 -4.34 1.60
C ARG A 168 10.66 -3.04 1.04
N ASN A 169 11.89 -3.09 0.52
CA ASN A 169 12.63 -1.89 0.09
C ASN A 169 12.72 -0.84 1.23
N GLY A 170 12.85 -1.31 2.48
CA GLY A 170 12.67 -0.49 3.68
C GLY A 170 13.92 0.21 4.19
N GLY A 171 15.08 0.02 3.55
CA GLY A 171 16.37 0.30 4.16
C GLY A 171 16.80 -0.80 5.12
N ASP A 172 18.06 -0.75 5.56
CA ASP A 172 18.59 -1.49 6.71
C ASP A 172 18.34 -0.76 8.04
N ILE A 173 18.24 0.57 7.95
CA ILE A 173 17.96 1.49 9.05
C ILE A 173 16.80 2.41 8.65
N LEU A 174 15.78 2.47 9.49
CA LEU A 174 14.68 3.42 9.40
C LEU A 174 14.98 4.63 10.27
N VAL A 175 14.99 5.80 9.63
CA VAL A 175 15.07 7.09 10.28
C VAL A 175 13.76 7.83 10.07
N HIS A 176 13.15 8.30 11.16
CA HIS A 176 12.09 9.30 11.12
C HIS A 176 12.42 10.42 12.10
N LEU A 177 12.36 11.67 11.64
CA LEU A 177 12.60 12.86 12.45
C LEU A 177 11.44 13.84 12.25
N ARG A 178 10.97 14.43 13.35
CA ARG A 178 9.90 15.43 13.33
C ARG A 178 10.38 16.75 13.91
N PHE A 179 10.16 17.83 13.17
CA PHE A 179 10.56 19.19 13.53
C PHE A 179 9.36 20.13 13.56
N ALA A 180 9.50 21.23 14.29
CA ALA A 180 8.45 22.24 14.39
C ALA A 180 8.15 22.90 13.03
N ASP A 181 9.19 23.16 12.23
CA ASP A 181 9.09 23.80 10.93
C ASP A 181 10.28 23.45 10.03
N LEU A 182 10.26 23.95 8.79
CA LEU A 182 11.33 23.72 7.81
C LEU A 182 12.66 24.36 8.19
N ASN A 183 12.65 25.46 8.95
CA ASN A 183 13.89 26.12 9.36
C ASN A 183 14.60 25.29 10.43
N ALA A 184 13.85 24.69 11.36
CA ALA A 184 14.37 23.74 12.33
C ALA A 184 14.93 22.49 11.64
N TRP A 185 14.22 21.95 10.65
CA TRP A 185 14.72 20.86 9.81
C TRP A 185 16.02 21.23 9.10
N ALA A 186 16.06 22.36 8.38
CA ALA A 186 17.22 22.79 7.62
C ALA A 186 18.46 23.03 8.52
N ARG A 187 18.28 23.56 9.73
CA ARG A 187 19.38 23.77 10.68
C ARG A 187 19.94 22.48 11.30
N SER A 188 19.18 21.38 11.25
CA SER A 188 19.64 20.10 11.82
C SER A 188 20.85 19.53 11.08
N ASN A 189 21.02 19.86 9.79
CA ASN A 189 22.04 19.30 8.90
C ASN A 189 22.11 17.76 8.95
N PHE A 190 21.00 17.08 9.27
CA PHE A 190 20.98 15.63 9.46
C PHE A 190 21.52 14.88 8.23
N ASP A 191 21.17 15.36 7.03
CA ASP A 191 21.54 14.73 5.77
C ASP A 191 23.07 14.75 5.51
N ASP A 192 23.87 15.53 6.27
CA ASP A 192 25.34 15.42 6.21
C ASP A 192 25.84 14.05 6.70
N ALA A 193 25.17 13.44 7.67
CA ALA A 193 25.50 12.10 8.16
C ALA A 193 25.20 11.00 7.13
N LEU A 194 24.35 11.29 6.12
CA LEU A 194 24.04 10.36 5.04
C LEU A 194 25.15 10.26 3.99
N ARG A 195 26.19 11.11 4.07
CA ARG A 195 27.37 11.06 3.19
C ARG A 195 28.42 10.03 3.62
N ASP A 196 28.13 9.24 4.66
CA ASP A 196 29.03 8.16 5.10
C ASP A 196 29.26 7.17 3.95
N PRO A 197 30.51 6.81 3.62
CA PRO A 197 30.80 5.94 2.48
C PRO A 197 30.28 4.50 2.66
N ALA A 198 29.90 4.10 3.88
CA ALA A 198 29.25 2.80 4.11
C ALA A 198 27.76 2.81 3.78
N ILE A 199 27.14 3.97 3.56
CA ILE A 199 25.76 4.09 3.10
C ILE A 199 25.75 3.91 1.58
N THR A 200 25.05 2.88 1.12
CA THR A 200 25.06 2.49 -0.30
C THR A 200 23.86 3.06 -1.05
N ASN A 201 22.75 3.29 -0.35
CA ASN A 201 21.54 3.87 -0.93
C ASN A 201 20.70 4.56 0.15
N VAL A 202 19.96 5.59 -0.24
CA VAL A 202 18.97 6.27 0.60
C VAL A 202 17.72 6.54 -0.21
N ASN A 203 16.57 6.07 0.26
CA ASN A 203 15.27 6.57 -0.14
C ASN A 203 14.69 7.45 0.96
N GLY A 204 14.11 8.59 0.61
CA GLY A 204 13.62 9.49 1.65
C GLY A 204 12.64 10.53 1.16
N VAL A 205 11.93 11.09 2.12
CA VAL A 205 10.91 12.11 1.93
C VAL A 205 10.97 13.15 3.03
N THR A 206 10.67 14.39 2.66
CA THR A 206 10.38 15.50 3.59
C THR A 206 8.97 15.99 3.27
N TYR A 207 8.16 16.23 4.29
CA TYR A 207 6.72 16.52 4.14
C TYR A 207 6.19 17.26 5.37
N ARG A 208 4.97 17.78 5.25
CA ARG A 208 4.28 18.48 6.34
C ARG A 208 2.97 17.83 6.69
N GLY A 209 2.61 17.88 7.96
CA GLY A 209 1.29 17.46 8.39
C GLY A 209 1.11 17.44 9.90
N THR A 210 -0.09 17.02 10.28
CA THR A 210 -0.51 16.87 11.68
C THR A 210 -1.01 15.44 11.86
N PRO A 211 -0.32 14.61 12.67
CA PRO A 211 -0.78 13.26 12.92
C PRO A 211 -2.11 13.24 13.67
N LEU A 212 -2.90 12.22 13.38
CA LEU A 212 -4.09 11.86 14.15
C LEU A 212 -3.72 10.72 15.10
N CYS A 213 -4.15 10.83 16.34
CA CYS A 213 -3.79 9.87 17.37
C CYS A 213 -4.99 9.43 18.19
N ARG A 214 -5.13 8.12 18.38
CA ARG A 214 -6.10 7.48 19.28
C ARG A 214 -5.43 6.84 20.50
N GLY A 215 -4.12 6.62 20.45
CA GLY A 215 -3.32 6.19 21.60
C GLY A 215 -1.86 5.99 21.22
N ALA A 216 -1.12 5.32 22.09
CA ALA A 216 0.27 4.93 21.84
C ALA A 216 0.35 3.61 21.06
N GLY A 217 1.34 3.50 20.18
CA GLY A 217 1.82 2.23 19.61
C GLY A 217 3.27 1.94 19.98
N THR A 218 3.72 0.71 19.70
CA THR A 218 5.12 0.26 19.92
C THR A 218 5.83 -0.14 18.63
N VAL A 219 5.15 0.00 17.48
CA VAL A 219 5.72 -0.21 16.16
C VAL A 219 5.43 0.99 15.30
N TYR A 220 6.47 1.61 14.75
CA TYR A 220 6.35 2.68 13.78
C TYR A 220 6.55 2.11 12.36
N ARG A 221 5.71 2.53 11.43
CA ARG A 221 5.74 2.14 10.02
C ARG A 221 5.72 3.37 9.14
N ALA A 222 6.56 3.38 8.11
CA ALA A 222 6.52 4.32 7.01
C ALA A 222 6.29 3.59 5.68
N LEU A 223 5.34 4.09 4.89
CA LEU A 223 5.06 3.64 3.52
C LEU A 223 5.30 4.79 2.55
N LEU A 224 6.30 4.67 1.67
CA LEU A 224 6.56 5.66 0.61
C LEU A 224 5.96 5.20 -0.70
N LEU A 225 5.22 6.10 -1.35
CA LEU A 225 4.40 5.81 -2.53
C LEU A 225 4.64 6.82 -3.65
N ARG A 226 4.58 6.34 -4.89
CA ARG A 226 4.62 7.18 -6.08
C ARG A 226 3.35 6.98 -6.90
N VAL A 227 2.64 8.08 -7.08
CA VAL A 227 1.54 8.22 -8.02
C VAL A 227 2.11 8.86 -9.29
N PRO A 228 1.93 8.25 -10.49
CA PRO A 228 2.34 8.84 -11.75
C PRO A 228 1.67 10.20 -12.00
N PRO A 229 2.39 11.18 -12.60
CA PRO A 229 1.88 12.54 -12.79
C PRO A 229 0.67 12.62 -13.74
N GLU A 230 0.45 11.61 -14.59
CA GLU A 230 -0.70 11.53 -15.49
C GLU A 230 -2.02 11.12 -14.81
N VAL A 231 -1.97 10.67 -13.55
CA VAL A 231 -3.16 10.24 -12.82
C VAL A 231 -4.04 11.46 -12.49
N PRO A 232 -5.34 11.46 -12.86
CA PRO A 232 -6.24 12.58 -12.60
C PRO A 232 -6.36 12.92 -11.11
N ALA A 233 -6.44 14.20 -10.79
CA ALA A 233 -6.49 14.68 -9.40
C ALA A 233 -7.67 14.12 -8.59
N GLU A 234 -8.81 13.84 -9.25
CA GLU A 234 -9.97 13.19 -8.60
C GLU A 234 -9.66 11.76 -8.17
N GLN A 235 -8.90 11.01 -8.97
CA GLN A 235 -8.49 9.64 -8.67
C GLN A 235 -7.45 9.63 -7.55
N VAL A 236 -6.52 10.59 -7.54
CA VAL A 236 -5.59 10.80 -6.42
C VAL A 236 -6.35 11.12 -5.14
N SER A 237 -7.35 12.02 -5.19
CA SER A 237 -8.16 12.36 -4.02
C SER A 237 -8.95 11.15 -3.50
N ALA A 238 -9.49 10.31 -4.37
CA ALA A 238 -10.19 9.08 -3.97
C ALA A 238 -9.24 8.10 -3.28
N PHE A 239 -8.05 7.91 -3.86
CA PHE A 239 -6.99 7.11 -3.24
C PHE A 239 -6.58 7.63 -1.86
N GLU A 240 -6.35 8.93 -1.73
CA GLU A 240 -5.98 9.56 -0.44
C GLU A 240 -7.08 9.37 0.62
N GLN A 241 -8.34 9.53 0.25
CA GLN A 241 -9.48 9.34 1.13
C GLN A 241 -9.60 7.89 1.62
N GLU A 242 -9.48 6.93 0.71
CA GLU A 242 -9.59 5.50 1.05
C GLU A 242 -8.39 5.02 1.88
N LEU A 243 -7.17 5.46 1.55
CA LEU A 243 -6.01 5.11 2.36
C LEU A 243 -6.10 5.69 3.77
N ALA A 244 -6.57 6.95 3.91
CA ALA A 244 -6.77 7.61 5.20
C ALA A 244 -7.96 7.05 6.01
N MET A 245 -8.86 6.26 5.40
CA MET A 245 -10.02 5.69 6.10
C MET A 245 -9.68 4.47 6.95
N MET A 246 -8.58 3.76 6.64
CA MET A 246 -8.23 2.49 7.28
C MET A 246 -8.28 2.51 8.82
N PRO A 247 -7.81 3.55 9.53
CA PRO A 247 -7.83 3.61 11.01
C PRO A 247 -9.24 3.67 11.63
N ARG A 248 -10.29 3.89 10.81
CA ARG A 248 -11.69 3.74 11.25
C ARG A 248 -12.05 2.29 11.51
N TYR A 249 -11.39 1.35 10.84
CA TYR A 249 -11.73 -0.07 10.85
C TYR A 249 -10.64 -0.90 11.55
N VAL A 250 -9.38 -0.58 11.30
CA VAL A 250 -8.24 -1.29 11.89
C VAL A 250 -7.83 -0.64 13.21
N SER A 251 -8.35 -1.17 14.32
CA SER A 251 -8.14 -0.65 15.67
C SER A 251 -6.69 -0.76 16.19
N THR A 252 -5.88 -1.62 15.56
CA THR A 252 -4.45 -1.74 15.85
C THR A 252 -3.65 -0.55 15.35
N ILE A 253 -4.18 0.29 14.45
CA ILE A 253 -3.59 1.57 14.08
C ILE A 253 -3.89 2.59 15.20
N ARG A 254 -2.85 3.07 15.88
CA ARG A 254 -2.94 3.91 17.08
C ARG A 254 -2.67 5.39 16.81
N ALA A 255 -1.78 5.68 15.87
CA ALA A 255 -1.53 7.02 15.35
C ALA A 255 -1.20 6.94 13.85
N TRP A 256 -1.49 7.98 13.09
CA TRP A 256 -1.24 7.97 11.65
C TRP A 256 -1.19 9.38 11.03
N GLN A 257 -0.50 9.48 9.91
CA GLN A 257 -0.49 10.68 9.06
C GLN A 257 -0.29 10.26 7.61
N LEU A 258 -1.25 10.60 6.73
CA LEU A 258 -1.05 10.56 5.29
C LEU A 258 -0.65 11.97 4.83
N SER A 259 0.39 12.09 4.02
CA SER A 259 0.87 13.39 3.54
C SER A 259 1.41 13.28 2.12
N ARG A 260 1.21 14.36 1.36
CA ARG A 260 1.97 14.60 0.13
C ARG A 260 3.39 15.01 0.47
N VAL A 261 4.32 14.61 -0.38
CA VAL A 261 5.75 14.85 -0.21
C VAL A 261 6.12 16.22 -0.76
N ASP A 262 6.85 17.01 0.03
CA ASP A 262 7.42 18.29 -0.41
C ASP A 262 8.72 18.06 -1.19
N GLU A 263 9.56 17.16 -0.70
CA GLU A 263 10.85 16.82 -1.29
C GLU A 263 11.10 15.31 -1.18
N ALA A 264 11.49 14.68 -2.28
CA ALA A 264 11.87 13.28 -2.34
C ALA A 264 13.37 13.16 -2.68
N ILE A 265 14.04 12.19 -2.05
CA ILE A 265 15.41 11.81 -2.38
C ILE A 265 15.49 10.31 -2.66
N GLY A 266 16.53 9.90 -3.40
CA GLY A 266 16.77 8.52 -3.77
C GLY A 266 16.40 8.23 -5.21
N THR A 267 15.96 6.99 -5.47
CA THR A 267 15.77 6.48 -6.83
C THR A 267 14.38 6.75 -7.41
N THR A 268 13.44 7.17 -6.56
CA THR A 268 12.03 7.37 -6.92
C THR A 268 11.58 8.77 -6.49
N GLY A 269 10.87 9.47 -7.38
CA GLY A 269 10.18 10.72 -7.06
C GLY A 269 8.94 10.45 -6.21
N TRP A 270 9.13 10.11 -4.94
CA TRP A 270 8.05 9.81 -4.00
C TRP A 270 7.06 10.97 -3.90
N THR A 271 5.76 10.65 -3.92
CA THR A 271 4.67 11.64 -3.95
C THR A 271 3.87 11.67 -2.66
N HIS A 272 3.81 10.53 -1.96
CA HIS A 272 3.06 10.38 -0.74
C HIS A 272 3.87 9.57 0.27
N VAL A 273 3.62 9.87 1.54
CA VAL A 273 4.06 9.06 2.68
C VAL A 273 2.85 8.78 3.55
N PHE A 274 2.70 7.52 3.95
CA PHE A 274 1.74 7.12 4.96
C PHE A 274 2.48 6.57 6.18
N GLU A 275 2.45 7.31 7.27
CA GLU A 275 3.03 6.92 8.54
C GLU A 275 1.96 6.40 9.47
N GLN A 276 2.29 5.35 10.21
CA GLN A 276 1.40 4.72 11.16
C GLN A 276 2.16 4.20 12.36
N GLU A 277 1.52 4.26 13.52
CA GLU A 277 1.89 3.49 14.70
C GLU A 277 0.90 2.35 14.90
N PHE A 278 1.43 1.16 15.18
CA PHE A 278 0.65 -0.02 15.51
C PHE A 278 0.82 -0.39 16.99
N THR A 279 -0.16 -1.12 17.53
CA THR A 279 -0.08 -1.67 18.89
C THR A 279 1.23 -2.43 19.10
N ASP A 280 1.57 -3.30 18.15
CA ASP A 280 2.73 -4.17 18.11
C ASP A 280 2.92 -4.74 16.67
N VAL A 281 3.91 -5.63 16.49
CA VAL A 281 4.20 -6.25 15.19
C VAL A 281 3.07 -7.17 14.73
N ASP A 282 2.42 -7.89 15.64
CA ASP A 282 1.33 -8.80 15.31
C ASP A 282 0.10 -8.01 14.84
N GLY A 283 -0.14 -6.84 15.42
CA GLY A 283 -1.17 -5.89 15.00
C GLY A 283 -1.00 -5.40 13.57
N LEU A 284 0.25 -5.21 13.11
CA LEU A 284 0.62 -4.87 11.74
C LEU A 284 0.54 -6.09 10.81
N MET A 285 1.08 -7.23 11.21
CA MET A 285 1.22 -8.41 10.35
C MET A 285 -0.02 -9.32 10.33
N GLY A 286 -0.96 -9.12 11.25
CA GLY A 286 -2.20 -9.89 11.38
C GLY A 286 -3.43 -9.03 11.11
N PRO A 287 -4.07 -8.43 12.14
CA PRO A 287 -5.33 -7.70 11.99
C PRO A 287 -5.33 -6.65 10.87
N TYR A 288 -4.25 -5.89 10.72
CA TYR A 288 -4.13 -4.90 9.63
C TYR A 288 -4.11 -5.52 8.24
N LEU A 289 -3.35 -6.60 8.01
CA LEU A 289 -3.34 -7.29 6.71
C LEU A 289 -4.67 -8.00 6.44
N MET A 290 -5.29 -8.57 7.48
CA MET A 290 -6.45 -9.45 7.33
C MET A 290 -7.79 -8.71 7.26
N HIS A 291 -7.83 -7.42 7.59
CA HIS A 291 -9.06 -6.64 7.58
C HIS A 291 -9.56 -6.39 6.13
N PRO A 292 -10.86 -6.57 5.83
CA PRO A 292 -11.44 -6.33 4.49
C PRO A 292 -11.14 -4.96 3.88
N VAL A 293 -11.19 -3.87 4.68
CA VAL A 293 -10.76 -2.54 4.23
C VAL A 293 -9.36 -2.53 3.58
N HIS A 294 -8.44 -3.39 4.02
CA HIS A 294 -7.10 -3.43 3.45
C HIS A 294 -7.08 -4.19 2.13
N TRP A 295 -7.45 -5.47 2.15
CA TRP A 295 -7.30 -6.32 0.96
C TRP A 295 -8.39 -6.12 -0.10
N ALA A 296 -9.61 -5.71 0.27
CA ALA A 296 -10.71 -5.52 -0.68
C ALA A 296 -10.86 -4.08 -1.18
N VAL A 297 -10.55 -3.08 -0.34
CA VAL A 297 -10.75 -1.66 -0.67
C VAL A 297 -9.44 -0.97 -1.02
N VAL A 298 -8.41 -1.10 -0.19
CA VAL A 298 -7.16 -0.34 -0.37
C VAL A 298 -6.21 -1.01 -1.35
N ASP A 299 -6.05 -2.34 -1.32
CA ASP A 299 -5.02 -3.01 -2.13
C ASP A 299 -5.28 -2.91 -3.65
N ARG A 300 -6.52 -2.61 -4.08
CA ARG A 300 -6.84 -2.34 -5.50
C ARG A 300 -6.01 -1.20 -6.10
N TRP A 301 -5.58 -0.22 -5.29
CA TRP A 301 -4.72 0.86 -5.78
C TRP A 301 -3.29 0.40 -6.11
N PHE A 302 -2.92 -0.82 -5.69
CA PHE A 302 -1.59 -1.43 -5.78
C PHE A 302 -1.57 -2.72 -6.62
N ASP A 303 -2.71 -3.39 -6.78
CA ASP A 303 -2.82 -4.66 -7.48
C ASP A 303 -2.88 -4.46 -9.00
N PRO A 304 -1.87 -4.94 -9.77
CA PRO A 304 -1.82 -4.79 -11.23
C PRO A 304 -2.96 -5.51 -11.95
N GLU A 305 -3.65 -6.45 -11.29
CA GLU A 305 -4.78 -7.12 -11.91
C GLU A 305 -6.05 -6.26 -11.92
N THR A 306 -6.10 -5.19 -11.13
CA THR A 306 -7.22 -4.25 -11.09
C THR A 306 -7.04 -3.10 -12.09
N THR A 307 -8.14 -2.45 -12.46
CA THR A 307 -8.11 -1.25 -13.31
C THR A 307 -7.88 0.05 -12.56
N ASP A 308 -7.96 0.00 -11.23
CA ASP A 308 -7.80 1.17 -10.37
C ASP A 308 -6.35 1.44 -10.01
N MET A 309 -5.43 0.54 -10.36
CA MET A 309 -4.03 0.61 -9.95
C MET A 309 -3.37 1.92 -10.39
N ILE A 310 -3.03 2.76 -9.41
CA ILE A 310 -2.26 4.00 -9.63
C ILE A 310 -0.86 3.92 -9.01
N ILE A 311 -0.60 2.98 -8.10
CA ILE A 311 0.73 2.79 -7.51
C ILE A 311 1.48 1.72 -8.30
N ARG A 312 2.12 2.13 -9.40
CA ARG A 312 2.80 1.23 -10.34
C ARG A 312 4.24 0.89 -9.95
N ASP A 313 4.92 1.84 -9.31
CA ASP A 313 6.31 1.67 -8.90
C ASP A 313 6.42 0.82 -7.64
N ARG A 314 7.63 0.29 -7.40
CA ARG A 314 7.94 -0.41 -6.14
C ARG A 314 7.71 0.54 -4.96
N VAL A 315 6.95 0.08 -3.97
CA VAL A 315 6.76 0.80 -2.70
C VAL A 315 7.94 0.59 -1.77
N CYS A 316 8.21 1.58 -0.91
CA CYS A 316 9.01 1.34 0.29
C CYS A 316 8.08 1.09 1.47
N HIS A 317 8.16 -0.10 2.05
CA HIS A 317 7.46 -0.49 3.26
C HIS A 317 8.50 -0.75 4.35
N SER A 318 8.62 0.15 5.32
CA SER A 318 9.60 0.04 6.40
C SER A 318 8.92 0.16 7.75
N PHE A 319 9.35 -0.64 8.72
CA PHE A 319 8.87 -0.53 10.10
C PHE A 319 9.93 -0.99 11.10
N CYS A 320 9.81 -0.49 12.32
CA CYS A 320 10.66 -0.87 13.45
C CYS A 320 9.86 -0.84 14.76
N ARG A 321 10.38 -1.50 15.80
CA ARG A 321 9.89 -1.33 17.17
C ARG A 321 10.36 0.01 17.73
N THR A 322 9.57 0.56 18.65
CA THR A 322 9.85 1.85 19.30
C THR A 322 9.49 1.79 20.78
N ASP A 323 10.34 2.36 21.64
CA ASP A 323 10.13 2.39 23.10
C ASP A 323 9.05 3.40 23.54
N GLY A 324 8.62 4.29 22.64
CA GLY A 324 7.57 5.23 22.89
C GLY A 324 6.95 5.80 21.61
N PRO A 325 5.88 6.59 21.75
CA PRO A 325 5.18 7.18 20.60
C PRO A 325 6.05 8.15 19.79
N VAL A 326 5.89 8.07 18.48
CA VAL A 326 6.63 8.81 17.43
C VAL A 326 5.80 9.95 16.85
N LEU A 327 4.50 9.72 16.68
CA LEU A 327 3.52 10.61 16.07
C LEU A 327 2.65 11.36 17.11
N ASN A 328 2.77 11.02 18.40
CA ASN A 328 2.03 11.65 19.50
C ASN A 328 2.71 12.89 20.10
#